data_AF-A0A6V8CIV1-F1
#
_entry.id   AF-A0A6V8CIV1-F1
#
_cell.length_a   1.000
_cell.length_b   1.000
_cell.length_c   1.000
_cell.angle_alpha   90.00
_cell.angle_beta   90.00
_cell.angle_gamma   90.00
#
_symmetry.space_group_name_H-M   'P 1'
#
loop_
_entity.id
_entity.type
_entity.pdbx_description
1 polymer ?
#
loop_
_entity_poly.entity_id
_entity_poly.type
_entity_poly.pdbx_seq_one_letter_code
_entity_poly.pdbx_strand_id
1 'polypeptide(L)'
;MSDEGCLVGMTGSDLEVPNGFLLMDIELTIEWSEPSKSWIGVVDASYADSCPPDGDGLTACTKDDFEFISGGPDSPGNFKLDLQPDSYRFVSAGKEGADLDEQLVTISPSVGIAPALELLLLVIGAILLIGAIEMIYPVEVLWKRFVDS
;
A
#
# COMPACT_ATOMS: atom_id res chain seq x y z
N MET A 1 -18.53 30.94 -11.68
CA MET A 1 -17.77 29.70 -11.46
C MET A 1 -18.43 29.09 -10.24
N SER A 2 -19.23 28.04 -10.43
CA SER A 2 -19.99 27.45 -9.32
C SER A 2 -19.00 26.84 -8.32
N ASP A 3 -19.25 27.02 -7.02
CA ASP A 3 -18.60 26.37 -5.87
C ASP A 3 -18.88 24.85 -5.82
N GLU A 4 -18.94 24.21 -6.97
CA GLU A 4 -19.10 22.77 -7.12
C GLU A 4 -17.70 22.23 -7.34
N GLY A 5 -17.10 21.63 -6.30
CA GLY A 5 -15.75 21.05 -6.37
C GLY A 5 -15.58 20.18 -7.61
N CYS A 6 -14.36 20.11 -8.14
CA CYS A 6 -14.07 19.33 -9.34
C CYS A 6 -14.58 17.88 -9.19
N LEU A 7 -15.29 17.40 -10.22
CA LEU A 7 -15.75 16.02 -10.27
C LEU A 7 -14.56 15.07 -10.12
N VAL A 8 -14.74 14.04 -9.31
CA VAL A 8 -13.71 13.06 -9.03
C VAL A 8 -13.79 11.95 -10.08
N GLY A 9 -12.68 11.71 -10.78
CA GLY A 9 -12.50 10.53 -11.59
C GLY A 9 -12.26 9.31 -10.72
N MET A 10 -12.85 8.17 -11.07
CA MET A 10 -12.71 6.89 -10.38
C MET A 10 -12.41 5.79 -11.38
N THR A 11 -11.56 4.83 -11.00
CA THR A 11 -11.31 3.65 -11.83
C THR A 11 -12.58 2.84 -12.07
N GLY A 12 -12.83 2.46 -13.32
CA GLY A 12 -14.03 1.71 -13.71
C GLY A 12 -14.06 0.25 -13.24
N SER A 13 -12.93 -0.27 -12.74
CA SER A 13 -12.80 -1.63 -12.20
C SER A 13 -12.12 -1.61 -10.85
N ASP A 14 -12.44 -2.61 -10.03
CA ASP A 14 -11.89 -2.77 -8.69
C ASP A 14 -10.47 -3.36 -8.76
N LEU A 15 -9.59 -2.87 -7.89
CA LEU A 15 -8.35 -3.55 -7.53
C LEU A 15 -8.69 -4.57 -6.44
N GLU A 16 -8.98 -5.80 -6.85
CA GLU A 16 -9.27 -6.90 -5.92
C GLU A 16 -7.96 -7.58 -5.49
N VAL A 17 -7.69 -7.55 -4.18
CA VAL A 17 -6.51 -8.19 -3.58
C VAL A 17 -6.92 -9.57 -3.03
N PRO A 18 -6.39 -10.68 -3.58
CA PRO A 18 -6.79 -12.00 -3.14
C PRO A 18 -6.39 -12.30 -1.69
N ASN A 19 -7.23 -13.07 -0.98
CA ASN A 19 -6.96 -13.53 0.39
C ASN A 19 -5.63 -14.27 0.59
N GLY A 20 -5.06 -14.85 -0.48
CA GLY A 20 -3.74 -15.49 -0.43
C GLY A 20 -2.60 -14.52 -0.09
N PHE A 21 -2.83 -13.22 -0.21
CA PHE A 21 -1.84 -12.17 0.06
C PHE A 21 -1.70 -11.84 1.54
N LEU A 22 -2.51 -12.46 2.42
CA LEU A 22 -2.45 -12.27 3.88
C LEU A 22 -1.06 -12.56 4.50
N LEU A 23 -0.28 -13.44 3.89
CA LEU A 23 1.06 -13.81 4.37
C LEU A 23 2.18 -12.94 3.78
N MET A 24 1.83 -12.02 2.89
CA MET A 24 2.75 -11.11 2.24
C MET A 24 2.55 -9.70 2.79
N ASP A 25 3.60 -8.91 2.74
CA ASP A 25 3.57 -7.49 3.01
C ASP A 25 3.81 -6.79 1.69
N ILE A 26 2.78 -6.15 1.12
CA ILE A 26 2.88 -5.52 -0.19
C ILE A 26 2.54 -4.04 -0.04
N GLU A 27 3.55 -3.21 -0.25
CA GLU A 27 3.43 -1.77 -0.21
C GLU A 27 3.53 -1.24 -1.64
N LEU A 28 2.51 -0.51 -2.09
CA LEU A 28 2.57 0.25 -3.33
C LEU A 28 2.97 1.68 -3.01
N THR A 29 4.05 2.17 -3.64
CA THR A 29 4.36 3.61 -3.64
C THR A 29 3.79 4.23 -4.90
N ILE A 30 2.88 5.18 -4.73
CA ILE A 30 2.22 5.92 -5.81
C ILE A 30 2.82 7.33 -5.84
N GLU A 31 3.28 7.77 -7.00
CA GLU A 31 3.82 9.11 -7.23
C GLU A 31 3.28 9.69 -8.54
N TRP A 32 3.05 11.00 -8.61
CA TRP A 32 2.58 11.63 -9.84
C TRP A 32 3.30 12.94 -10.15
N SER A 33 3.32 13.30 -11.43
CA SER A 33 4.19 14.36 -11.96
C SER A 33 3.77 15.80 -11.64
N GLU A 34 2.49 16.07 -11.36
CA GLU A 34 2.00 17.44 -11.09
C GLU A 34 1.17 17.55 -9.79
N PRO A 35 1.79 17.40 -8.60
CA PRO A 35 1.07 17.38 -7.33
C PRO A 35 0.54 18.73 -6.85
N SER A 36 0.99 19.82 -7.46
CA SER A 36 0.42 21.15 -7.26
C SER A 36 -0.91 21.34 -7.99
N LYS A 37 -1.20 20.51 -8.99
CA LYS A 37 -2.37 20.65 -9.86
C LYS A 37 -3.42 19.58 -9.65
N SER A 38 -3.04 18.39 -9.22
CA SER A 38 -3.95 17.26 -9.01
C SER A 38 -3.61 16.49 -7.75
N TRP A 39 -4.53 15.62 -7.37
CA TRP A 39 -4.34 14.64 -6.33
C TRP A 39 -4.84 13.27 -6.77
N ILE A 40 -4.30 12.24 -6.14
CA ILE A 40 -4.70 10.85 -6.31
C ILE A 40 -4.94 10.28 -4.91
N GLY A 41 -6.01 9.50 -4.77
CA GLY A 41 -6.37 8.81 -3.55
C GLY A 41 -6.85 7.41 -3.83
N VAL A 42 -6.95 6.64 -2.75
CA VAL A 42 -7.46 5.27 -2.75
C VAL A 42 -8.63 5.22 -1.80
N VAL A 43 -9.73 4.64 -2.26
CA VAL A 43 -10.97 4.50 -1.52
C VAL A 43 -11.44 3.06 -1.58
N ASP A 44 -12.38 2.71 -0.71
CA ASP A 44 -13.04 1.41 -0.72
C ASP A 44 -13.85 1.22 -2.01
N ALA A 45 -13.87 0.00 -2.56
CA ALA A 45 -14.63 -0.29 -3.78
C ALA A 45 -16.15 -0.05 -3.64
N SER A 46 -16.70 -0.09 -2.42
CA SER A 46 -18.13 0.19 -2.16
C SER A 46 -18.57 1.60 -2.54
N TYR A 47 -17.64 2.55 -2.68
CA TYR A 47 -17.96 3.88 -3.22
C TYR A 47 -18.45 3.84 -4.67
N ALA A 48 -18.24 2.74 -5.40
CA ALA A 48 -18.87 2.51 -6.69
C ALA A 48 -20.40 2.52 -6.65
N ASP A 49 -21.00 2.14 -5.52
CA ASP A 49 -22.45 2.02 -5.38
C ASP A 49 -23.09 3.38 -5.07
N SER A 50 -22.41 4.23 -4.29
CA SER A 50 -22.87 5.56 -3.91
C SER A 50 -22.46 6.65 -4.91
N CYS A 51 -21.27 6.52 -5.50
CA CYS A 51 -20.64 7.46 -6.41
C CYS A 51 -20.15 6.72 -7.68
N PRO A 52 -21.06 6.14 -8.47
CA PRO A 52 -20.67 5.36 -9.64
C PRO A 52 -19.95 6.23 -10.68
N PRO A 53 -18.85 5.74 -11.28
CA PRO A 53 -18.25 6.38 -12.43
C PRO A 53 -19.15 6.23 -13.66
N ASP A 54 -19.19 7.27 -14.48
CA ASP A 54 -19.82 7.24 -15.80
C ASP A 54 -18.93 6.58 -16.86
N GLY A 55 -19.33 6.65 -18.13
CA GLY A 55 -18.58 6.04 -19.25
C GLY A 55 -17.19 6.65 -19.47
N ASP A 56 -16.96 7.87 -18.97
CA ASP A 56 -15.68 8.58 -19.04
C ASP A 56 -14.87 8.41 -17.74
N GLY A 57 -15.39 7.65 -16.77
CA GLY A 57 -14.77 7.39 -15.48
C GLY A 57 -14.99 8.52 -14.47
N LEU A 58 -15.86 9.49 -14.74
CA LEU A 58 -16.15 10.60 -13.83
C LEU A 58 -17.30 10.23 -12.90
N THR A 59 -17.18 10.60 -11.63
CA THR A 59 -18.26 10.44 -10.65
C THR A 59 -19.00 11.76 -10.47
N ALA A 60 -20.26 11.69 -10.02
CA ALA A 60 -21.01 12.88 -9.62
C ALA A 60 -20.60 13.41 -8.23
N CYS A 61 -19.58 12.80 -7.61
CA CYS A 61 -19.14 13.09 -6.26
C CYS A 61 -17.89 13.97 -6.26
N THR A 62 -17.69 14.62 -5.13
CA THR A 62 -16.58 15.54 -4.87
C THR A 62 -15.62 14.93 -3.87
N LYS A 63 -14.47 15.59 -3.65
CA LYS A 63 -13.45 15.14 -2.70
C LYS A 63 -13.97 14.89 -1.27
N ASP A 64 -15.02 15.60 -0.86
CA ASP A 64 -15.53 15.58 0.51
C ASP A 64 -16.52 14.42 0.75
N ASP A 65 -16.90 13.70 -0.31
CA ASP A 65 -17.81 12.55 -0.26
C ASP A 65 -17.07 11.22 -0.02
N PHE A 66 -15.73 11.24 -0.01
CA PHE A 66 -14.89 10.05 0.11
C PHE A 66 -14.11 10.01 1.42
N GLU A 67 -14.02 8.83 2.02
CA GLU A 67 -13.04 8.51 3.04
C GLU A 67 -11.82 7.86 2.37
N PHE A 68 -10.68 8.54 2.43
CA PHE A 68 -9.45 8.07 1.79
C PHE A 68 -8.72 7.08 2.70
N ILE A 69 -8.50 5.88 2.18
CA ILE A 69 -7.65 4.86 2.82
C ILE A 69 -6.19 5.31 2.76
N SER A 70 -5.78 5.87 1.61
CA SER A 70 -4.49 6.52 1.43
C SER A 70 -4.58 7.58 0.34
N GLY A 71 -3.63 8.52 0.34
CA GLY A 71 -3.60 9.62 -0.61
C GLY A 71 -4.64 10.71 -0.31
N GLY A 72 -5.21 11.30 -1.37
CA GLY A 72 -6.26 12.32 -1.29
C GLY A 72 -5.76 13.76 -1.51
N PRO A 73 -6.67 14.76 -1.38
CA PRO A 73 -6.41 16.17 -1.74
C PRO A 73 -5.21 16.81 -1.05
N ASP A 74 -4.95 16.41 0.19
CA ASP A 74 -3.88 16.95 1.04
C ASP A 74 -2.53 16.25 0.82
N SER A 75 -2.47 15.26 -0.08
CA SER A 75 -1.23 14.53 -0.33
C SER A 75 -0.18 15.38 -1.03
N PRO A 76 1.11 15.29 -0.61
CA PRO A 76 2.18 16.13 -1.13
C PRO A 76 2.69 15.73 -2.52
N GLY A 77 2.08 14.73 -3.16
CA GLY A 77 2.49 14.22 -4.48
C GLY A 77 2.99 12.78 -4.50
N ASN A 78 2.99 12.13 -3.35
CA ASN A 78 3.20 10.72 -3.20
C ASN A 78 2.42 10.19 -2.00
N PHE A 79 2.11 8.91 -2.02
CA PHE A 79 1.66 8.18 -0.85
C PHE A 79 2.05 6.70 -0.98
N LYS A 80 2.00 6.00 0.16
CA LYS A 80 2.16 4.56 0.25
C LYS A 80 0.81 3.92 0.54
N LEU A 81 0.50 2.84 -0.14
CA LEU A 81 -0.69 2.03 0.07
C LEU A 81 -0.24 0.63 0.49
N ASP A 82 -0.55 0.25 1.72
CA ASP A 82 -0.40 -1.12 2.19
C ASP A 82 -1.58 -1.95 1.66
N LEU A 83 -1.30 -2.87 0.75
CA LEU A 83 -2.31 -3.75 0.17
C LEU A 83 -2.66 -4.85 1.17
N GLN A 84 -3.86 -4.76 1.74
CA GLN A 84 -4.48 -5.85 2.47
C GLN A 84 -5.47 -6.59 1.58
N PRO A 85 -5.85 -7.84 1.91
CA PRO A 85 -6.91 -8.53 1.20
C PRO A 85 -8.25 -7.80 1.28
N ASP A 86 -8.53 -7.00 0.26
CA ASP A 86 -9.75 -6.23 0.11
C ASP A 86 -9.93 -5.73 -1.34
N SER A 87 -11.00 -4.98 -1.60
CA SER A 87 -11.28 -4.35 -2.89
C SER A 87 -11.13 -2.83 -2.80
N TYR A 88 -10.27 -2.27 -3.64
CA TYR A 88 -9.97 -0.84 -3.66
C TYR A 88 -10.29 -0.20 -5.00
N ARG A 89 -10.53 1.12 -5.00
CA ARG A 89 -10.57 1.94 -6.22
C ARG A 89 -9.65 3.14 -6.10
N PHE A 90 -9.09 3.55 -7.22
CA PHE A 90 -8.33 4.78 -7.29
C PHE A 90 -9.25 5.92 -7.70
N VAL A 91 -9.06 7.05 -7.05
CA VAL A 91 -9.78 8.30 -7.32
C VAL A 91 -8.79 9.42 -7.58
N SER A 92 -9.15 10.35 -8.46
CA SER A 92 -8.31 11.49 -8.79
C SER A 92 -9.15 12.70 -9.19
N ALA A 93 -8.68 13.90 -8.85
CA ALA A 93 -9.24 15.13 -9.39
C ALA A 93 -8.17 16.23 -9.50
N GLY A 94 -8.48 17.25 -10.28
CA GLY A 94 -7.75 18.52 -10.28
C GLY A 94 -7.96 19.30 -8.98
N LYS A 95 -6.97 20.09 -8.59
CA LYS A 95 -7.07 21.15 -7.59
C LYS A 95 -7.73 22.37 -8.23
N GLU A 96 -8.37 23.20 -7.42
CA GLU A 96 -9.11 24.37 -7.93
C GLU A 96 -8.22 25.29 -8.78
N GLY A 97 -8.71 25.63 -9.97
CA GLY A 97 -8.00 26.51 -10.91
C GLY A 97 -6.82 25.86 -11.64
N ALA A 98 -6.62 24.55 -11.49
CA ALA A 98 -5.61 23.81 -12.23
C ALA A 98 -6.12 23.39 -13.62
N ASP A 99 -5.25 23.53 -14.62
CA ASP A 99 -5.42 22.98 -15.97
C ASP A 99 -4.37 21.88 -16.17
N LEU A 100 -4.84 20.69 -16.56
CA LEU A 100 -4.07 19.46 -16.62
C LEU A 100 -4.36 18.75 -17.94
N ASP A 101 -3.37 18.71 -18.83
CA ASP A 101 -3.46 17.98 -20.10
C ASP A 101 -3.02 16.51 -19.94
N GLU A 102 -1.89 16.26 -19.27
CA GLU A 102 -1.33 14.92 -19.10
C GLU A 102 -0.70 14.76 -17.71
N GLN A 103 -0.92 13.61 -17.09
CA GLN A 103 -0.31 13.26 -15.80
C GLN A 103 0.30 11.87 -15.85
N LEU A 104 1.59 11.79 -15.53
CA LEU A 104 2.27 10.52 -15.37
C LEU A 104 2.14 10.06 -13.92
N VAL A 105 1.63 8.85 -13.74
CA VAL A 105 1.52 8.17 -12.44
C VAL A 105 2.50 7.00 -12.43
N THR A 106 3.43 7.02 -11.48
CA THR A 106 4.39 5.94 -11.25
C THR A 106 3.91 5.10 -10.07
N ILE A 107 3.78 3.79 -10.28
CA ILE A 107 3.41 2.83 -9.24
C ILE A 107 4.59 1.88 -9.05
N SER A 108 5.22 1.95 -7.88
CA SER A 108 6.37 1.12 -7.52
C SER A 108 5.96 0.12 -6.44
N PRO A 109 5.87 -1.19 -6.76
CA PRO A 109 5.56 -2.21 -5.77
C PRO A 109 6.79 -2.63 -4.97
N SER A 110 6.64 -2.74 -3.65
CA SER A 110 7.55 -3.42 -2.74
C SER A 110 6.86 -4.66 -2.19
N VAL A 111 7.52 -5.82 -2.24
CA VAL A 111 6.95 -7.11 -1.83
C VAL A 111 7.87 -7.77 -0.81
N GLY A 112 7.30 -8.08 0.35
CA GLY A 112 7.94 -8.77 1.46
C GLY A 112 7.06 -9.87 2.04
N ILE A 113 7.56 -10.51 3.09
CA ILE A 113 6.80 -11.47 3.89
C ILE A 113 6.15 -10.68 5.03
N ALA A 114 4.94 -11.07 5.44
CA ALA A 114 4.28 -10.47 6.59
C ALA A 114 5.23 -10.43 7.82
N PRO A 115 5.36 -9.29 8.53
CA PRO A 115 6.34 -9.14 9.61
C PRO A 115 6.23 -10.20 10.72
N ALA A 116 5.01 -10.66 11.00
CA ALA A 116 4.77 -11.74 11.96
C ALA A 116 5.37 -13.08 11.51
N LEU A 117 5.27 -13.40 10.21
CA LEU A 117 5.84 -14.60 9.64
C LEU A 117 7.36 -14.47 9.49
N GLU A 118 7.86 -13.30 9.13
CA GLU A 118 9.30 -13.01 9.13
C GLU A 118 9.92 -13.27 10.51
N LEU A 119 9.33 -12.73 11.57
CA LEU A 119 9.80 -12.94 12.94
C LEU A 119 9.77 -14.43 13.33
N LEU A 120 8.70 -15.14 12.97
CA LEU A 120 8.58 -16.59 13.22
C LEU A 120 9.70 -17.37 12.51
N LEU A 121 9.94 -17.08 11.23
CA LEU A 121 10.99 -17.73 10.44
C LEU A 121 12.39 -17.40 10.97
N LEU A 122 12.62 -16.17 11.44
CA LEU A 122 13.86 -15.77 12.09
C LEU A 122 14.10 -16.63 13.34
N VAL A 123 13.10 -16.76 14.22
CA VAL A 123 13.21 -17.55 15.44
C VAL A 123 13.48 -19.02 15.12
N ILE A 124 12.73 -19.62 14.19
CA ILE A 124 12.94 -21.01 13.76
C ILE A 124 14.35 -21.18 13.18
N GLY A 125 14.78 -20.26 12.31
CA GLY A 125 16.11 -20.25 11.72
C GLY A 125 17.21 -20.18 12.79
N ALA A 126 17.05 -19.33 13.80
CA ALA A 126 17.99 -19.23 14.91
C ALA A 126 18.09 -20.52 15.72
N ILE A 127 16.95 -21.16 16.04
CA ILE A 127 16.93 -22.44 16.76
C ILE A 127 17.62 -23.54 15.95
N LEU A 128 17.35 -23.61 14.63
CA LEU A 128 17.99 -24.58 13.74
C LEU A 128 19.50 -24.36 13.66
N LEU A 129 19.96 -23.11 13.59
CA LEU A 129 21.39 -22.78 13.60
C LEU A 129 22.06 -23.19 14.92
N ILE A 130 21.41 -22.94 16.06
CA ILE A 130 21.92 -23.40 17.36
C ILE A 130 22.04 -24.92 17.38
N GLY A 131 20.99 -25.64 16.98
CA GLY A 131 21.01 -27.11 16.91
C GLY A 131 22.12 -27.65 15.99
N ALA A 132 22.38 -27.00 14.86
CA ALA A 132 23.48 -27.36 13.97
C ALA A 132 24.86 -27.13 14.62
N ILE A 133 25.02 -26.03 15.37
CA ILE A 133 26.24 -25.74 16.12
C ILE A 133 26.48 -26.81 17.19
N GLU A 134 25.45 -27.22 17.94
CA GLU A 134 25.61 -28.27 18.96
C GLU A 134 26.07 -29.62 18.38
N MET A 135 25.64 -29.96 17.16
CA MET A 135 26.08 -31.18 16.47
C MET A 135 27.55 -31.13 16.02
N ILE A 136 28.06 -29.95 15.62
CA ILE A 136 29.45 -29.79 15.16
C ILE A 136 30.41 -29.55 16.33
N TYR A 137 30.01 -28.72 17.29
CA TYR A 137 30.76 -28.41 18.50
C TYR A 137 29.83 -28.59 19.71
N PRO A 138 29.90 -29.74 20.40
CA PRO A 138 29.08 -29.93 21.59
C PRO A 138 29.40 -28.83 22.61
N VAL A 139 28.37 -28.08 23.00
CA VAL A 139 28.46 -26.91 23.89
C VAL A 139 29.16 -27.24 25.21
N GLU A 140 29.05 -28.48 25.69
CA GLU A 140 29.77 -28.98 26.86
C GLU A 140 31.31 -28.88 26.72
N VAL A 141 31.84 -29.09 25.51
CA VAL A 141 33.28 -29.01 25.23
C VAL A 141 33.74 -27.56 25.15
N LEU A 142 32.91 -26.66 24.61
CA LEU A 142 33.19 -25.22 24.59
C LEU A 142 33.11 -24.60 26.00
N TRP A 143 32.12 -24.99 26.81
CA TRP A 143 31.94 -24.50 28.17
C TRP A 143 33.11 -24.91 29.08
N LYS A 144 33.56 -26.17 29.00
CA LYS A 144 34.77 -26.63 29.70
C LYS A 144 36.00 -25.79 29.34
N ARG A 145 36.13 -25.41 28.06
CA ARG A 145 37.25 -24.60 27.57
C ARG A 145 37.25 -23.16 28.08
N PHE A 146 36.07 -22.59 28.38
CA PHE A 146 35.93 -21.24 28.93
C PHE A 146 35.97 -21.19 30.46
N VAL A 147 35.55 -22.27 31.15
CA VAL A 147 35.56 -22.34 32.61
C VAL A 147 36.91 -22.82 33.17
N ASP A 148 37.64 -23.68 32.46
CA ASP A 148 38.97 -24.16 32.87
C ASP A 148 40.13 -23.26 32.40
N SER A 149 39.86 -22.06 31.87
CA SER A 149 40.86 -21.07 31.44
C SER A 149 40.88 -19.84 32.33
#